data_AF-A0A3P7NA98-F1
#
_entry.id   AF-A0A3P7NA98-F1
#
_cell.length_a   1.000
_cell.length_b   1.000
_cell.length_c   1.000
_cell.angle_alpha   90.00
_cell.angle_beta   90.00
_cell.angle_gamma   90.00
#
_symmetry.space_group_name_H-M   'P 1'
#
loop_
_entity.id
_entity.type
_entity.pdbx_description
1 polymer ?
#
loop_
_entity_poly.entity_id
_entity_poly.type
_entity_poly.pdbx_seq_one_letter_code
_entity_poly.pdbx_strand_id
1 'polypeptide(L)'
;VRNCRLVGLLDLDQGNPYVRGKLIGYLNHLIDLGVAGFRFDASKHMWPGDLEAIQAGTKNLREDIFGANQRPFAVHEVIDRGGEAVKCAEYCHIGRYTNFNFGFPISQAARGNENWKHMAYMGPGWGYGNHADNDVLNFIDNHDNQRDGYPATYKEGDAYRLAVSFMLAWTYGYPRVMSSFYFNEKDQGPPNHGAGSGFATRSPSFNPDDTCAGESGWVCEHRWPTIREMARFRSTCAGAPAVEMVIEDNHVAFARQGKGFFAVNGPGWDWTK
;
A
#
# COMPACT_ATOMS: atom_id res chain seq x y z
N VAL A 1 -15.61 -14.90 -11.91
CA VAL A 1 -14.28 -14.24 -11.85
C VAL A 1 -13.18 -15.12 -11.27
N ARG A 2 -13.49 -16.19 -10.52
CA ARG A 2 -12.51 -17.05 -9.83
C ARG A 2 -12.11 -18.36 -10.54
N ASN A 3 -12.80 -18.71 -11.63
CA ASN A 3 -12.61 -19.99 -12.35
C ASN A 3 -12.31 -19.77 -13.84
N CYS A 4 -11.92 -18.55 -14.21
CA CYS A 4 -11.68 -18.16 -15.60
C CYS A 4 -10.38 -17.37 -15.65
N ARG A 5 -9.72 -17.43 -16.81
CA ARG A 5 -8.43 -16.78 -17.05
C ARG A 5 -8.54 -15.26 -16.97
N LEU A 6 -7.92 -14.65 -15.96
CA LEU A 6 -7.72 -13.21 -15.89
C LEU A 6 -6.82 -12.78 -17.05
N VAL A 7 -7.34 -12.02 -18.01
CA VAL A 7 -6.64 -11.55 -19.22
C VAL A 7 -5.86 -12.65 -19.96
N GLY A 8 -6.35 -13.90 -19.93
CA GLY A 8 -5.73 -15.04 -20.59
C GLY A 8 -4.66 -15.78 -19.78
N LEU A 9 -4.33 -15.33 -18.57
CA LEU A 9 -3.43 -16.03 -17.64
C LEU A 9 -4.01 -17.40 -17.27
N LEU A 10 -3.18 -18.45 -17.33
CA LEU A 10 -3.61 -19.80 -16.96
C LEU A 10 -4.02 -19.83 -15.48
N ASP A 11 -5.26 -20.25 -15.24
CA ASP A 11 -5.90 -20.23 -13.92
C ASP A 11 -5.64 -21.55 -13.21
N LEU A 12 -4.86 -21.50 -12.11
CA LEU A 12 -4.55 -22.68 -11.30
C LEU A 12 -5.79 -23.10 -10.50
N ASP A 13 -6.06 -24.40 -10.40
CA ASP A 13 -7.10 -24.94 -9.51
C ASP A 13 -6.53 -25.08 -8.07
N GLN A 14 -6.68 -24.06 -7.23
CA GLN A 14 -6.18 -24.08 -5.85
C GLN A 14 -6.99 -25.00 -4.92
N GLY A 15 -8.16 -25.46 -5.37
CA GLY A 15 -8.96 -26.50 -4.72
C GLY A 15 -8.32 -27.88 -4.83
N ASN A 16 -7.50 -28.11 -5.85
CA ASN A 16 -6.75 -29.34 -6.03
C ASN A 16 -5.64 -29.49 -4.97
N PRO A 17 -5.62 -30.59 -4.18
CA PRO A 17 -4.61 -30.79 -3.13
C PRO A 17 -3.16 -30.76 -3.64
N TYR A 18 -2.91 -31.22 -4.87
CA TYR A 18 -1.57 -31.19 -5.47
C TYR A 18 -1.12 -29.76 -5.74
N VAL A 19 -1.97 -28.94 -6.37
CA VAL A 19 -1.69 -27.53 -6.66
C VAL A 19 -1.48 -26.77 -5.35
N ARG A 20 -2.39 -26.96 -4.38
CA ARG A 20 -2.29 -26.35 -3.05
C ARG A 20 -0.99 -26.72 -2.35
N GLY A 21 -0.58 -27.99 -2.40
CA GLY A 21 0.67 -28.46 -1.83
C GLY A 21 1.91 -27.81 -2.45
N LYS A 22 1.90 -27.53 -3.77
CA LYS A 22 2.98 -26.79 -4.44
C LYS A 22 3.06 -25.34 -3.97
N LEU A 23 1.92 -24.66 -3.86
CA LEU A 23 1.86 -23.28 -3.37
C LEU A 23 2.34 -23.19 -1.91
N ILE A 24 1.86 -24.07 -1.04
CA ILE A 24 2.30 -24.15 0.36
C ILE A 24 3.80 -24.42 0.46
N GLY A 25 4.32 -25.37 -0.33
CA GLY A 25 5.75 -25.69 -0.35
C GLY A 25 6.61 -24.48 -0.73
N TYR A 26 6.17 -23.71 -1.73
CA TYR A 26 6.83 -22.46 -2.12
C TYR A 26 6.81 -21.40 -1.01
N LEU A 27 5.65 -21.14 -0.40
CA LEU A 27 5.52 -20.18 0.70
C LEU A 27 6.36 -20.58 1.91
N ASN A 28 6.35 -21.87 2.27
CA ASN A 28 7.15 -22.39 3.37
C ASN A 28 8.66 -22.25 3.11
N HIS A 29 9.10 -22.44 1.87
CA HIS A 29 10.49 -22.20 1.51
C HIS A 29 10.89 -20.73 1.74
N LEU A 30 10.03 -19.77 1.38
CA LEU A 30 10.27 -18.35 1.64
C LEU A 30 10.26 -18.01 3.14
N ILE A 31 9.39 -18.66 3.93
CA ILE A 31 9.39 -18.52 5.39
C ILE A 31 10.71 -19.02 5.99
N ASP A 32 11.21 -20.16 5.51
CA ASP A 32 12.51 -20.71 5.95
C ASP A 32 13.68 -19.76 5.62
N LEU A 33 13.55 -18.96 4.54
CA LEU A 33 14.51 -17.90 4.20
C LEU A 33 14.39 -16.65 5.08
N GLY A 34 13.32 -16.50 5.86
CA GLY A 34 13.12 -15.40 6.81
C GLY A 34 12.12 -14.32 6.35
N VAL A 35 11.30 -14.59 5.34
CA VAL A 35 10.23 -13.66 4.94
C VAL A 35 9.14 -13.59 6.02
N ALA A 36 8.67 -12.37 6.35
CA ALA A 36 7.71 -12.14 7.43
C ALA A 36 6.22 -12.29 7.02
N GLY A 37 5.94 -12.36 5.71
CA GLY A 37 4.58 -12.35 5.19
C GLY A 37 4.49 -12.20 3.68
N PHE A 38 3.26 -12.16 3.18
CA PHE A 38 2.95 -12.22 1.75
C PHE A 38 1.86 -11.23 1.34
N ARG A 39 2.04 -10.62 0.16
CA ARG A 39 0.95 -10.02 -0.60
C ARG A 39 0.47 -11.05 -1.61
N PHE A 40 -0.75 -11.54 -1.41
CA PHE A 40 -1.40 -12.47 -2.33
C PHE A 40 -1.98 -11.69 -3.51
N ASP A 41 -1.27 -11.76 -4.63
CA ASP A 41 -1.67 -11.20 -5.93
C ASP A 41 -3.06 -11.70 -6.36
N ALA A 42 -3.82 -10.84 -7.04
CA ALA A 42 -5.08 -11.21 -7.68
C ALA A 42 -6.05 -12.02 -6.78
N SER A 43 -6.08 -11.74 -5.47
CA SER A 43 -6.90 -12.50 -4.51
C SER A 43 -8.38 -12.47 -4.84
N LYS A 44 -8.87 -11.40 -5.49
CA LYS A 44 -10.23 -11.32 -6.06
C LYS A 44 -10.60 -12.51 -6.97
N HIS A 45 -9.61 -13.08 -7.63
CA HIS A 45 -9.72 -14.19 -8.57
C HIS A 45 -9.49 -15.57 -7.93
N MET A 46 -9.32 -15.64 -6.61
CA MET A 46 -9.21 -16.89 -5.88
C MET A 46 -10.37 -17.03 -4.90
N TRP A 47 -10.79 -18.26 -4.60
CA TRP A 47 -11.78 -18.49 -3.55
C TRP A 47 -11.17 -18.22 -2.16
N PRO A 48 -11.87 -17.50 -1.27
CA PRO A 48 -11.39 -17.25 0.09
C PRO A 48 -11.04 -18.55 0.84
N GLY A 49 -11.86 -19.59 0.68
CA GLY A 49 -11.60 -20.89 1.31
C GLY A 49 -10.34 -21.59 0.80
N ASP A 50 -9.96 -21.40 -0.47
CA ASP A 50 -8.70 -21.94 -0.99
C ASP A 50 -7.50 -21.16 -0.46
N LEU A 51 -7.61 -19.83 -0.37
CA LEU A 51 -6.60 -18.99 0.26
C LEU A 51 -6.43 -19.30 1.75
N GLU A 52 -7.53 -19.51 2.46
CA GLU A 52 -7.54 -19.94 3.86
C GLU A 52 -6.78 -21.26 4.03
N ALA A 53 -7.08 -22.26 3.21
CA ALA A 53 -6.42 -23.56 3.26
C ALA A 53 -4.92 -23.47 2.93
N ILE A 54 -4.52 -22.62 1.97
CA ILE A 54 -3.12 -22.34 1.67
C ILE A 54 -2.43 -21.71 2.88
N GLN A 55 -3.04 -20.67 3.47
CA GLN A 55 -2.47 -19.95 4.61
C GLN A 55 -2.36 -20.84 5.85
N ALA A 56 -3.38 -21.64 6.16
CA ALA A 56 -3.36 -22.60 7.26
C ALA A 56 -2.25 -23.65 7.09
N GLY A 57 -1.95 -24.04 5.86
CA GLY A 57 -0.86 -24.97 5.53
C GLY A 57 0.55 -24.40 5.65
N THR A 58 0.71 -23.08 5.81
CA THR A 58 2.03 -22.47 5.99
C THR A 58 2.60 -22.73 7.39
N LYS A 59 3.93 -22.74 7.49
CA LYS A 59 4.67 -22.79 8.76
C LYS A 59 4.44 -21.51 9.57
N ASN A 60 4.76 -21.59 10.86
CA ASN A 60 5.04 -20.37 11.62
C ASN A 60 6.32 -19.71 11.08
N LEU A 61 6.44 -18.41 11.28
CA LEU A 61 7.64 -17.65 10.97
C LEU A 61 8.83 -18.17 11.76
N ARG A 62 10.03 -17.89 11.26
CA ARG A 62 11.28 -18.21 11.92
C ARG A 62 11.35 -17.62 13.33
N GLU A 63 11.37 -18.51 14.32
CA GLU A 63 11.37 -18.15 15.73
C GLU A 63 12.60 -17.32 16.13
N ASP A 64 13.75 -17.56 15.52
CA ASP A 64 14.99 -16.84 15.80
C ASP A 64 14.97 -15.36 15.35
N ILE A 65 14.04 -14.99 14.46
CA ILE A 65 13.87 -13.61 13.97
C ILE A 65 12.62 -12.97 14.56
N PHE A 66 11.50 -13.72 14.62
CA PHE A 66 10.18 -13.18 14.90
C PHE A 66 9.60 -13.62 16.26
N GLY A 67 10.25 -14.57 16.94
CA GLY A 67 9.73 -15.19 18.16
C GLY A 67 8.78 -16.37 17.90
N ALA A 68 8.46 -17.10 18.97
CA ALA A 68 7.70 -18.34 18.88
C ALA A 68 6.26 -18.10 18.39
N ASN A 69 5.75 -19.07 17.63
CA ASN A 69 4.33 -19.16 17.24
C ASN A 69 3.77 -17.95 16.45
N GLN A 70 4.62 -17.18 15.77
CA GLN A 70 4.16 -16.10 14.90
C GLN A 70 3.71 -16.64 13.54
N ARG A 71 2.55 -16.18 13.04
CA ARG A 71 2.05 -16.51 11.70
C ARG A 71 2.51 -15.45 10.68
N PRO A 72 2.70 -15.82 9.39
CA PRO A 72 3.04 -14.85 8.36
C PRO A 72 1.97 -13.75 8.24
N PHE A 73 2.41 -12.49 8.08
CA PHE A 73 1.51 -11.40 7.73
C PHE A 73 0.90 -11.64 6.35
N ALA A 74 -0.41 -11.44 6.20
CA ALA A 74 -1.11 -11.66 4.94
C ALA A 74 -1.87 -10.39 4.51
N VAL A 75 -1.67 -10.01 3.25
CA VAL A 75 -2.50 -9.00 2.58
C VAL A 75 -2.98 -9.53 1.24
N HIS A 76 -4.28 -9.43 0.99
CA HIS A 76 -4.95 -9.86 -0.22
C HIS A 76 -5.17 -8.69 -1.16
N GLU A 77 -4.69 -8.82 -2.40
CA GLU A 77 -5.11 -7.88 -3.42
C GLU A 77 -6.54 -8.15 -3.86
N VAL A 78 -7.45 -7.29 -3.42
CA VAL A 78 -8.86 -7.33 -3.83
C VAL A 78 -9.23 -5.94 -4.31
N ILE A 79 -9.33 -5.77 -5.64
CA ILE A 79 -9.83 -4.53 -6.24
C ILE A 79 -11.36 -4.55 -6.12
N ASP A 80 -11.89 -3.93 -5.07
CA ASP A 80 -13.33 -3.75 -4.87
C ASP A 80 -13.63 -2.25 -4.72
N ARG A 81 -14.17 -1.65 -5.79
CA ARG A 81 -14.58 -0.24 -5.84
C ARG A 81 -16.10 -0.08 -5.79
N GLY A 82 -16.83 -1.14 -5.42
CA GLY A 82 -18.29 -1.18 -5.47
C GLY A 82 -18.82 -1.66 -6.82
N GLY A 83 -20.13 -1.96 -6.88
CA GLY A 83 -20.81 -2.36 -8.11
C GLY A 83 -20.53 -3.78 -8.61
N GLU A 84 -19.62 -4.53 -7.98
CA GLU A 84 -19.25 -5.89 -8.38
C GLU A 84 -19.66 -6.96 -7.35
N ALA A 85 -19.73 -8.23 -7.76
CA ALA A 85 -20.19 -9.33 -6.89
C ALA A 85 -19.17 -9.74 -5.82
N VAL A 86 -17.86 -9.67 -6.11
CA VAL A 86 -16.81 -10.04 -5.15
C VAL A 86 -16.50 -8.85 -4.24
N LYS A 87 -16.47 -9.10 -2.94
CA LYS A 87 -16.33 -8.08 -1.89
C LYS A 87 -15.05 -8.25 -1.09
N CYS A 88 -14.43 -7.16 -0.67
CA CYS A 88 -13.27 -7.21 0.24
C CYS A 88 -13.60 -7.93 1.57
N ALA A 89 -14.82 -7.76 2.08
CA ALA A 89 -15.30 -8.39 3.31
C ALA A 89 -15.17 -9.93 3.32
N GLU A 90 -15.20 -10.57 2.14
CA GLU A 90 -15.01 -12.02 2.02
C GLU A 90 -13.60 -12.48 2.46
N TYR A 91 -12.62 -11.56 2.56
CA TYR A 91 -11.21 -11.89 2.82
C TYR A 91 -10.72 -11.39 4.20
N CYS A 92 -11.49 -10.59 4.93
CA CYS A 92 -11.03 -10.00 6.20
C CYS A 92 -10.66 -11.04 7.28
N HIS A 93 -11.29 -12.22 7.26
CA HIS A 93 -11.01 -13.29 8.22
C HIS A 93 -9.68 -14.02 7.96
N ILE A 94 -9.08 -13.83 6.78
CA ILE A 94 -7.82 -14.48 6.37
C ILE A 94 -6.66 -13.49 6.16
N GLY A 95 -6.83 -12.24 6.58
CA GLY A 95 -5.78 -11.24 6.49
C GLY A 95 -6.32 -9.87 6.13
N ARG A 96 -5.41 -8.94 5.87
CA ARG A 96 -5.78 -7.62 5.38
C ARG A 96 -6.14 -7.69 3.89
N TYR A 97 -6.84 -6.68 3.37
CA TYR A 97 -6.96 -6.45 1.94
C TYR A 97 -6.39 -5.08 1.53
N THR A 98 -5.98 -4.97 0.27
CA THR A 98 -5.53 -3.71 -0.32
C THR A 98 -6.71 -2.74 -0.49
N ASN A 99 -6.68 -1.61 0.20
CA ASN A 99 -7.76 -0.64 0.15
C ASN A 99 -7.62 0.34 -1.04
N PHE A 100 -8.18 -0.06 -2.19
CA PHE A 100 -8.19 0.77 -3.40
C PHE A 100 -9.08 2.00 -3.33
N ASN A 101 -9.90 2.16 -2.27
CA ASN A 101 -10.77 3.31 -2.08
C ASN A 101 -10.12 4.41 -1.21
N PHE A 102 -8.91 4.19 -0.70
CA PHE A 102 -8.19 5.13 0.16
C PHE A 102 -7.42 6.20 -0.63
N GLY A 103 -6.59 5.78 -1.59
CA GLY A 103 -5.60 6.67 -2.21
C GLY A 103 -6.21 7.75 -3.11
N PHE A 104 -7.28 7.43 -3.86
CA PHE A 104 -7.91 8.36 -4.80
C PHE A 104 -8.44 9.64 -4.14
N PRO A 105 -9.33 9.60 -3.13
CA PRO A 105 -9.86 10.83 -2.53
C PRO A 105 -8.77 11.71 -1.91
N ILE A 106 -7.75 11.12 -1.27
CA ILE A 106 -6.61 11.87 -0.72
C ILE A 106 -5.80 12.51 -1.85
N SER A 107 -5.62 11.81 -2.97
CA SER A 107 -4.98 12.36 -4.16
C SER A 107 -5.75 13.54 -4.73
N GLN A 108 -7.09 13.46 -4.78
CA GLN A 108 -7.93 14.57 -5.23
C GLN A 108 -7.80 15.78 -4.30
N ALA A 109 -7.74 15.57 -2.98
CA ALA A 109 -7.53 16.65 -2.02
C ALA A 109 -6.15 17.30 -2.19
N ALA A 110 -5.11 16.49 -2.37
CA ALA A 110 -3.76 16.98 -2.62
C ALA A 110 -3.60 17.73 -3.95
N ARG A 111 -4.42 17.40 -4.96
CA ARG A 111 -4.52 18.12 -6.24
C ARG A 111 -5.33 19.41 -6.15
N GLY A 112 -6.02 19.68 -5.04
CA GLY A 112 -6.96 20.78 -4.90
C GLY A 112 -8.32 20.55 -5.59
N ASN A 113 -8.61 19.32 -6.01
CA ASN A 113 -9.88 18.94 -6.64
C ASN A 113 -10.93 18.47 -5.61
N GLU A 114 -10.52 18.31 -4.35
CA GLU A 114 -11.37 17.91 -3.23
C GLU A 114 -10.92 18.67 -1.98
N ASN A 115 -11.80 18.82 -1.00
CA ASN A 115 -11.53 19.55 0.22
C ASN A 115 -10.89 18.64 1.28
N TRP A 116 -9.78 19.08 1.87
CA TRP A 116 -9.10 18.33 2.93
C TRP A 116 -10.00 18.01 4.13
N LYS A 117 -11.01 18.82 4.43
CA LYS A 117 -11.94 18.58 5.55
C LYS A 117 -12.62 17.21 5.49
N HIS A 118 -12.85 16.68 4.29
CA HIS A 118 -13.47 15.37 4.12
C HIS A 118 -12.53 14.23 4.52
N MET A 119 -11.21 14.43 4.40
CA MET A 119 -10.21 13.41 4.75
C MET A 119 -10.11 13.21 6.26
N ALA A 120 -10.51 14.20 7.07
CA ALA A 120 -10.59 14.08 8.52
C ALA A 120 -11.61 13.04 9.02
N TYR A 121 -12.49 12.56 8.13
CA TYR A 121 -13.47 11.51 8.42
C TYR A 121 -13.12 10.16 7.81
N MET A 122 -11.96 10.05 7.15
CA MET A 122 -11.49 8.82 6.51
C MET A 122 -11.29 7.72 7.56
N GLY A 123 -12.09 6.66 7.49
CA GLY A 123 -12.07 5.59 8.49
C GLY A 123 -13.10 4.50 8.19
N PRO A 124 -13.32 3.58 9.14
CA PRO A 124 -14.35 2.55 9.00
C PRO A 124 -15.72 3.16 8.68
N GLY A 125 -16.36 2.70 7.63
CA GLY A 125 -17.67 3.19 7.17
C GLY A 125 -17.63 4.48 6.33
N TRP A 126 -16.47 5.11 6.16
CA TRP A 126 -16.34 6.26 5.25
C TRP A 126 -16.33 5.78 3.80
N GLY A 127 -17.32 6.19 2.99
CA GLY A 127 -17.43 5.71 1.62
C GLY A 127 -17.58 4.19 1.51
N TYR A 128 -17.27 3.64 0.33
CA TYR A 128 -17.36 2.20 0.09
C TYR A 128 -16.05 1.47 0.41
N GLY A 129 -16.14 0.25 0.95
CA GLY A 129 -15.00 -0.66 1.08
C GLY A 129 -13.95 -0.25 2.12
N ASN A 130 -14.27 0.71 3.00
CA ASN A 130 -13.46 1.06 4.16
C ASN A 130 -13.98 0.30 5.40
N HIS A 131 -13.42 -0.89 5.62
CA HIS A 131 -13.77 -1.78 6.73
C HIS A 131 -12.98 -1.44 8.01
N ALA A 132 -12.84 -2.38 8.95
CA ALA A 132 -12.17 -2.11 10.21
C ALA A 132 -10.67 -1.78 10.00
N ASP A 133 -10.09 -1.01 10.92
CA ASP A 133 -8.69 -0.57 10.86
C ASP A 133 -7.70 -1.74 10.66
N ASN A 134 -7.97 -2.86 11.33
CA ASN A 134 -7.17 -4.08 11.26
C ASN A 134 -7.35 -4.87 9.96
N ASP A 135 -8.35 -4.56 9.13
CA ASP A 135 -8.65 -5.27 7.88
C ASP A 135 -7.96 -4.65 6.67
N VAL A 136 -7.50 -3.39 6.77
CA VAL A 136 -7.08 -2.63 5.57
C VAL A 136 -5.57 -2.41 5.50
N LEU A 137 -5.04 -2.52 4.28
CA LEU A 137 -3.73 -2.00 3.91
C LEU A 137 -3.94 -0.80 2.97
N ASN A 138 -3.61 0.38 3.48
CA ASN A 138 -3.80 1.66 2.80
C ASN A 138 -2.54 2.06 2.02
N PHE A 139 -2.74 2.69 0.86
CA PHE A 139 -1.68 3.22 0.01
C PHE A 139 -2.25 4.37 -0.84
N ILE A 140 -1.40 5.31 -1.25
CA ILE A 140 -1.79 6.34 -2.22
C ILE A 140 -1.83 5.73 -3.62
N ASP A 141 -0.74 5.08 -4.01
CA ASP A 141 -0.56 4.40 -5.28
C ASP A 141 0.04 2.99 -5.08
N ASN A 142 -0.10 2.15 -6.10
CA ASN A 142 0.60 0.88 -6.23
C ASN A 142 1.26 0.81 -7.62
N HIS A 143 1.94 -0.30 -7.89
CA HIS A 143 2.67 -0.50 -9.14
C HIS A 143 1.77 -0.49 -10.38
N ASP A 144 0.52 -0.94 -10.28
CA ASP A 144 -0.43 -0.91 -11.40
C ASP A 144 -1.03 0.49 -11.60
N ASN A 145 -1.71 1.02 -10.58
CA ASN A 145 -2.54 2.22 -10.73
C ASN A 145 -1.71 3.50 -10.95
N GLN A 146 -0.41 3.50 -10.61
CA GLN A 146 0.50 4.60 -10.96
C GLN A 146 0.74 4.71 -12.48
N ARG A 147 0.34 3.69 -13.25
CA ARG A 147 0.40 3.66 -14.72
C ARG A 147 -0.93 3.99 -15.40
N ASP A 148 -1.99 4.14 -14.61
CA ASP A 148 -3.35 4.35 -15.11
C ASP A 148 -3.83 5.80 -14.97
N GLY A 149 -3.02 6.68 -14.36
CA GLY A 149 -3.36 8.09 -14.15
C GLY A 149 -4.44 8.33 -13.10
N TYR A 150 -4.67 7.36 -12.20
CA TYR A 150 -5.78 7.41 -11.24
C TYR A 150 -5.43 8.13 -9.93
N PRO A 151 -4.60 7.59 -9.01
CA PRO A 151 -4.14 8.34 -7.85
C PRO A 151 -2.98 9.28 -8.17
N ALA A 152 -2.59 10.11 -7.20
CA ALA A 152 -1.35 10.88 -7.26
C ALA A 152 -0.15 9.93 -7.27
N THR A 153 0.88 10.27 -8.03
CA THR A 153 2.12 9.46 -8.13
C THR A 153 3.35 10.35 -7.97
N TYR A 154 4.55 9.76 -7.91
CA TYR A 154 5.80 10.53 -7.87
C TYR A 154 5.93 11.59 -8.99
N LYS A 155 5.23 11.41 -10.13
CA LYS A 155 5.22 12.35 -11.24
C LYS A 155 4.57 13.69 -10.90
N GLU A 156 3.82 13.75 -9.80
CA GLU A 156 3.08 14.93 -9.34
C GLU A 156 3.74 15.61 -8.13
N GLY A 157 5.01 15.29 -7.84
CA GLY A 157 5.86 16.03 -6.89
C GLY A 157 5.19 16.31 -5.54
N ASP A 158 4.80 17.57 -5.33
CA ASP A 158 4.27 18.05 -4.05
C ASP A 158 2.89 17.49 -3.71
N ALA A 159 2.02 17.29 -4.70
CA ALA A 159 0.72 16.63 -4.46
C ALA A 159 0.92 15.22 -3.90
N TYR A 160 1.89 14.47 -4.43
CA TYR A 160 2.21 13.13 -3.92
C TYR A 160 2.82 13.16 -2.53
N ARG A 161 3.77 14.08 -2.27
CA ARG A 161 4.34 14.28 -0.93
C ARG A 161 3.26 14.57 0.09
N LEU A 162 2.30 15.43 -0.25
CA LEU A 162 1.20 15.81 0.64
C LEU A 162 0.27 14.62 0.92
N ALA A 163 -0.13 13.89 -0.12
CA ALA A 163 -0.96 12.70 0.01
C ALA A 163 -0.32 11.63 0.90
N VAL A 164 0.97 11.30 0.66
CA VAL A 164 1.71 10.33 1.48
C VAL A 164 1.91 10.83 2.91
N SER A 165 2.16 12.13 3.10
CA SER A 165 2.30 12.72 4.43
C SER A 165 1.01 12.59 5.23
N PHE A 166 -0.15 12.90 4.64
CA PHE A 166 -1.44 12.69 5.29
C PHE A 166 -1.65 11.22 5.65
N MET A 167 -1.39 10.28 4.72
CA MET A 167 -1.51 8.84 4.99
C MET A 167 -0.66 8.39 6.18
N LEU A 168 0.56 8.90 6.31
CA LEU A 168 1.47 8.55 7.41
C LEU A 168 1.11 9.27 8.72
N ALA A 169 0.50 10.44 8.66
CA ALA A 169 0.03 11.14 9.85
C ALA A 169 -1.26 10.53 10.42
N TRP A 170 -2.18 10.16 9.52
CA TRP A 170 -3.51 9.67 9.85
C TRP A 170 -3.48 8.32 10.56
N THR A 171 -4.54 7.99 11.31
CA THR A 171 -4.56 6.80 12.17
C THR A 171 -5.01 5.54 11.45
N TYR A 172 -5.88 5.68 10.45
CA TYR A 172 -6.60 4.58 9.83
C TYR A 172 -5.74 3.69 8.91
N GLY A 173 -5.75 2.39 9.20
CA GLY A 173 -5.19 1.32 8.41
C GLY A 173 -3.69 1.10 8.56
N TYR A 174 -3.20 0.06 7.89
CA TYR A 174 -1.77 -0.21 7.77
C TYR A 174 -1.20 0.47 6.52
N PRO A 175 -0.36 1.51 6.63
CA PRO A 175 0.12 2.26 5.47
C PRO A 175 1.24 1.52 4.73
N ARG A 176 1.21 1.55 3.40
CA ARG A 176 2.30 1.13 2.51
C ARG A 176 2.71 2.29 1.62
N VAL A 177 3.98 2.67 1.68
CA VAL A 177 4.60 3.68 0.80
C VAL A 177 5.13 2.98 -0.45
N MET A 178 4.81 3.50 -1.63
CA MET A 178 5.39 3.03 -2.88
C MET A 178 6.84 3.52 -3.02
N SER A 179 7.68 2.73 -3.69
CA SER A 179 8.99 3.17 -4.14
C SER A 179 9.20 2.72 -5.57
N SER A 180 9.32 3.68 -6.48
CA SER A 180 9.21 3.47 -7.91
C SER A 180 10.55 3.61 -8.63
N PHE A 181 10.49 3.34 -9.93
CA PHE A 181 11.49 3.75 -10.92
C PHE A 181 10.82 4.67 -11.95
N TYR A 182 11.62 5.47 -12.64
CA TYR A 182 11.12 6.36 -13.69
C TYR A 182 10.67 5.56 -14.91
N PHE A 183 9.47 5.82 -15.41
CA PHE A 183 8.92 5.21 -16.63
C PHE A 183 8.07 6.20 -17.42
N ASN A 184 8.07 6.03 -18.74
CA ASN A 184 7.23 6.81 -19.67
C ASN A 184 6.12 5.96 -20.28
N GLU A 185 6.34 4.65 -20.44
CA GLU A 185 5.35 3.73 -20.99
C GLU A 185 4.71 2.85 -19.92
N LYS A 186 3.46 2.44 -20.14
CA LYS A 186 2.70 1.57 -19.24
C LYS A 186 3.45 0.26 -18.94
N ASP A 187 3.97 -0.38 -19.99
CA ASP A 187 4.60 -1.71 -19.90
C ASP A 187 6.14 -1.63 -19.74
N GLN A 188 6.68 -0.45 -19.44
CA GLN A 188 8.12 -0.28 -19.26
C GLN A 188 8.61 -0.95 -17.97
N GLY A 189 9.60 -1.85 -18.13
CA GLY A 189 10.30 -2.49 -17.02
C GLY A 189 11.29 -1.57 -16.28
N PRO A 190 11.93 -2.08 -15.21
CA PRO A 190 12.85 -1.29 -14.40
C PRO A 190 14.13 -0.89 -15.16
N PRO A 191 14.91 0.07 -14.62
CA PRO A 191 16.25 0.39 -15.12
C PRO A 191 17.10 -0.87 -15.26
N ASN A 192 17.63 -1.14 -16.46
CA ASN A 192 18.36 -2.36 -16.75
C ASN A 192 19.55 -2.13 -17.71
N HIS A 193 20.42 -3.12 -17.85
CA HIS A 193 21.62 -3.08 -18.71
C HIS A 193 21.35 -3.40 -20.19
N GLY A 194 20.07 -3.43 -20.62
CA GLY A 194 19.64 -3.68 -22.00
C GLY A 194 19.64 -5.16 -22.41
N ALA A 195 19.20 -5.43 -23.64
CA ALA A 195 18.97 -6.79 -24.14
C ALA A 195 20.23 -7.67 -24.11
N GLY A 196 21.41 -7.09 -24.36
CA GLY A 196 22.69 -7.82 -24.31
C GLY A 196 23.05 -8.39 -22.93
N SER A 197 22.39 -7.91 -21.87
CA SER A 197 22.54 -8.41 -20.50
C SER A 197 21.39 -9.31 -20.04
N GLY A 198 20.44 -9.65 -20.92
CA GLY A 198 19.18 -10.28 -20.53
C GLY A 198 18.32 -9.37 -19.64
N PHE A 199 18.42 -8.04 -19.82
CA PHE A 199 17.72 -7.04 -19.01
C PHE A 199 18.03 -7.12 -17.50
N ALA A 200 19.28 -7.44 -17.13
CA ALA A 200 19.71 -7.41 -15.75
C ALA A 200 19.42 -6.04 -15.11
N THR A 201 18.72 -6.03 -13.97
CA THR A 201 18.28 -4.81 -13.30
C THR A 201 19.47 -4.04 -12.72
N ARG A 202 19.50 -2.73 -12.93
CA ARG A 202 20.53 -1.84 -12.38
C ARG A 202 20.22 -1.47 -10.94
N SER A 203 21.25 -1.43 -10.10
CA SER A 203 21.12 -0.94 -8.72
C SER A 203 20.90 0.58 -8.68
N PRO A 204 20.18 1.10 -7.67
CA PRO A 204 20.13 2.54 -7.42
C PRO A 204 21.51 3.09 -7.02
N SER A 205 21.76 4.35 -7.35
CA SER A 205 22.83 5.17 -6.78
C SER A 205 22.23 6.30 -5.95
N PHE A 206 22.99 6.82 -4.99
CA PHE A 206 22.48 7.75 -3.98
C PHE A 206 23.27 9.07 -3.98
N ASN A 207 22.54 10.17 -3.81
CA ASN A 207 23.08 11.50 -3.58
C ASN A 207 23.56 11.64 -2.13
N PRO A 208 24.36 12.69 -1.80
CA PRO A 208 24.80 12.95 -0.43
C PRO A 208 23.66 13.19 0.59
N ASP A 209 22.45 13.52 0.15
CA ASP A 209 21.27 13.74 1.00
C ASP A 209 20.40 12.48 1.19
N ASP A 210 20.93 11.32 0.82
CA ASP A 210 20.32 9.98 0.80
C ASP A 210 19.19 9.77 -0.22
N THR A 211 18.86 10.77 -1.05
CA THR A 211 17.94 10.57 -2.17
C THR A 211 18.59 9.73 -3.27
N CYS A 212 17.78 9.11 -4.14
CA CYS A 212 18.35 8.43 -5.29
C CYS A 212 18.80 9.44 -6.36
N ALA A 213 19.96 9.17 -6.95
CA ALA A 213 20.46 9.97 -8.05
C ALA A 213 19.60 9.70 -9.30
N GLY A 214 19.10 10.74 -9.96
CA GLY A 214 18.10 10.62 -11.02
C GLY A 214 18.58 9.77 -12.19
N GLU A 215 19.88 9.81 -12.49
CA GLU A 215 20.54 9.04 -13.54
C GLU A 215 20.53 7.52 -13.29
N SER A 216 20.31 7.08 -12.04
CA SER A 216 20.11 5.66 -11.72
C SER A 216 18.80 5.11 -12.27
N GLY A 217 17.83 6.00 -12.57
CA GLY A 217 16.48 5.64 -13.00
C GLY A 217 15.54 5.25 -11.86
N TRP A 218 15.99 5.30 -10.60
CA TRP A 218 15.17 5.01 -9.42
C TRP A 218 14.64 6.30 -8.80
N VAL A 219 13.35 6.31 -8.44
CA VAL A 219 12.68 7.48 -7.86
C VAL A 219 12.93 7.57 -6.35
N CYS A 220 12.81 6.43 -5.67
CA CYS A 220 13.05 6.28 -4.24
C CYS A 220 12.25 7.26 -3.36
N GLU A 221 10.93 7.29 -3.54
CA GLU A 221 10.00 8.12 -2.76
C GLU A 221 10.19 7.89 -1.25
N HIS A 222 10.46 6.65 -0.84
CA HIS A 222 10.77 6.30 0.55
C HIS A 222 12.02 6.99 1.14
N ARG A 223 12.89 7.57 0.30
CA ARG A 223 14.10 8.33 0.70
C ARG A 223 13.90 9.84 0.66
N TRP A 224 12.81 10.33 0.08
CA TRP A 224 12.53 11.75 0.04
C TRP A 224 12.43 12.31 1.46
N PRO A 225 13.06 13.46 1.78
CA PRO A 225 13.06 14.00 3.13
C PRO A 225 11.67 14.07 3.76
N THR A 226 10.67 14.58 3.03
CA THR A 226 9.29 14.64 3.51
C THR A 226 8.73 13.28 3.91
N ILE A 227 8.90 12.27 3.06
CA ILE A 227 8.30 10.93 3.26
C ILE A 227 9.05 10.16 4.35
N ARG A 228 10.39 10.22 4.38
CA ARG A 228 11.18 9.52 5.42
C ARG A 228 10.95 10.12 6.81
N GLU A 229 10.81 11.44 6.93
CA GLU A 229 10.50 12.08 8.21
C GLU A 229 9.05 11.79 8.63
N MET A 230 8.10 11.71 7.69
CA MET A 230 6.74 11.27 8.01
C MET A 230 6.65 9.78 8.38
N ALA A 231 7.53 8.93 7.86
CA ALA A 231 7.65 7.54 8.32
C ALA A 231 8.15 7.49 9.78
N ARG A 232 9.11 8.34 10.16
CA ARG A 232 9.54 8.51 11.55
C ARG A 232 8.41 9.06 12.42
N PHE A 233 7.63 10.02 11.93
CA PHE A 233 6.44 10.54 12.61
C PHE A 233 5.42 9.43 12.89
N ARG A 234 5.06 8.61 11.88
CA ARG A 234 4.15 7.47 12.03
C ARG A 234 4.65 6.47 13.07
N SER A 235 5.93 6.14 13.03
CA SER A 235 6.57 5.22 13.98
C SER A 235 6.53 5.77 15.41
N THR A 236 6.92 7.03 15.59
CA THR A 236 6.90 7.73 16.89
C THR A 236 5.47 7.78 17.45
N CYS A 237 4.50 8.11 16.60
CA CYS A 237 3.09 8.27 16.97
C CYS A 237 2.33 6.94 17.07
N ALA A 238 2.98 5.77 16.92
CA ALA A 238 2.30 4.48 16.91
C ALA A 238 1.39 4.29 18.14
N GLY A 239 0.15 3.85 17.91
CA GLY A 239 -0.88 3.64 18.93
C GLY A 239 -1.56 4.91 19.47
N ALA A 240 -1.07 6.13 19.18
CA ALA A 240 -1.73 7.35 19.63
C ALA A 240 -2.93 7.71 18.72
N PRO A 241 -4.12 8.00 19.27
CA PRO A 241 -5.26 8.46 18.48
C PRO A 241 -5.04 9.88 17.95
N ALA A 242 -5.84 10.27 16.94
CA ALA A 242 -5.95 11.66 16.51
C ALA A 242 -6.90 12.40 17.47
N VAL A 243 -6.46 13.55 17.99
CA VAL A 243 -7.19 14.40 18.94
C VAL A 243 -6.97 15.86 18.58
N GLU A 244 -7.69 16.79 19.24
CA GLU A 244 -7.53 18.23 19.03
C GLU A 244 -7.71 18.63 17.54
N MET A 245 -8.73 18.06 16.90
CA MET A 245 -9.01 18.24 15.49
C MET A 245 -9.37 19.70 15.18
N VAL A 246 -8.67 20.30 14.22
CA VAL A 246 -9.09 21.52 13.52
C VAL A 246 -9.51 21.10 12.12
N ILE A 247 -10.78 21.31 11.78
CA ILE A 247 -11.38 20.93 10.50
C ILE A 247 -12.03 22.17 9.91
N GLU A 248 -11.32 22.84 9.02
CA GLU A 248 -11.74 24.07 8.36
C GLU A 248 -11.83 23.84 6.85
N ASP A 249 -12.31 24.84 6.11
CA ASP A 249 -12.39 24.70 4.66
C ASP A 249 -10.98 24.58 4.07
N ASN A 250 -10.68 23.43 3.46
CA ASN A 250 -9.39 23.08 2.86
C ASN A 250 -8.19 22.97 3.83
N HIS A 251 -8.42 23.00 5.14
CA HIS A 251 -7.38 22.87 6.15
C HIS A 251 -7.75 21.82 7.19
N VAL A 252 -6.80 20.96 7.53
CA VAL A 252 -6.95 19.99 8.61
C VAL A 252 -5.71 19.98 9.47
N ALA A 253 -5.86 20.08 10.78
CA ALA A 253 -4.80 19.76 11.72
C ALA A 253 -5.31 18.88 12.85
N PHE A 254 -4.39 18.12 13.44
CA PHE A 254 -4.68 17.26 14.57
C PHE A 254 -3.40 16.90 15.32
N ALA A 255 -3.54 16.68 16.62
CA ALA A 255 -2.50 16.06 17.43
C ALA A 255 -2.63 14.52 17.34
N ARG A 256 -1.50 13.84 17.27
CA ARG A 256 -1.37 12.44 17.68
C ARG A 256 -1.09 12.47 19.17
N GLN A 257 -2.09 12.09 19.98
CA GLN A 257 -2.16 12.38 21.42
C GLN A 257 -0.81 12.18 22.14
N GLY A 258 -0.23 13.29 22.61
CA GLY A 258 1.02 13.30 23.39
C GLY A 258 2.30 12.91 22.62
N LYS A 259 2.24 12.74 21.29
CA LYS A 259 3.36 12.22 20.49
C LYS A 259 3.75 13.05 19.28
N GLY A 260 2.81 13.78 18.67
CA GLY A 260 3.10 14.60 17.49
C GLY A 260 1.93 15.46 17.08
N PHE A 261 2.16 16.39 16.15
CA PHE A 261 1.14 17.26 15.58
C PHE A 261 1.30 17.29 14.07
N PHE A 262 0.19 17.23 13.34
CA PHE A 262 0.16 17.31 11.88
C PHE A 262 -0.83 18.39 11.44
N ALA A 263 -0.45 19.12 10.40
CA ALA A 263 -1.25 20.17 9.78
C ALA A 263 -1.08 20.08 8.27
N VAL A 264 -2.21 20.12 7.54
CA VAL A 264 -2.25 20.22 6.08
C VAL A 264 -3.06 21.44 5.68
N ASN A 265 -2.45 22.25 4.83
CA ASN A 265 -3.09 23.36 4.13
C ASN A 265 -3.21 22.96 2.65
N GLY A 266 -4.43 22.99 2.10
CA GLY A 266 -4.64 22.80 0.68
C GLY A 266 -4.16 23.99 -0.16
N PRO A 267 -4.11 23.83 -1.50
CA PRO A 267 -3.60 24.90 -2.35
C PRO A 267 -4.51 26.13 -2.36
N GLY A 268 -3.90 27.32 -2.53
CA GLY A 268 -4.60 28.56 -2.89
C GLY A 268 -4.95 29.52 -1.75
N TRP A 269 -4.63 29.20 -0.49
CA TRP A 269 -4.97 30.04 0.66
C TRP A 269 -3.84 30.07 1.70
N ASP A 270 -3.63 31.23 2.31
CA ASP A 270 -2.78 31.34 3.48
C ASP A 270 -3.56 30.90 4.72
N TRP A 271 -2.97 29.99 5.50
CA TRP A 271 -3.55 29.59 6.78
C TRP A 271 -2.90 30.38 7.91
N THR A 272 -3.53 31.50 8.25
CA THR A 272 -3.12 32.36 9.38
C THR A 272 -4.10 32.18 10.53
N LYS A 273 -3.56 32.09 11.75
CA LYS A 273 -4.36 32.11 12.99
C LYS A 273 -4.75 33.54 13.37
#